data_AF-A0A2K3K4V1-F1
#
_entry.id   AF-A0A2K3K4V1-F1
#
_cell.length_a   1.000
_cell.length_b   1.000
_cell.length_c   1.000
_cell.angle_alpha   90.00
_cell.angle_beta   90.00
_cell.angle_gamma   90.00
#
_symmetry.space_group_name_H-M   'P 1'
#
loop_
_entity.id
_entity.type
_entity.pdbx_description
1 polymer ?
#
loop_
_entity_poly.entity_id
_entity_poly.type
_entity_poly.pdbx_seq_one_letter_code
_entity_poly.pdbx_strand_id
1 'polypeptide(L)'
;MTRPDIAFSVNKLAQFMQRPNTTHLTALKRVLRYLKGTIFHGLLLQKPTTSTLIAYSDAGWAGNKDDYTSTSAHLVYFDSNLIS
;
A
#
# COMPACT_ATOMS: atom_id res chain seq x y z
N MET A 1 3.76 -4.25 -9.77
CA MET A 1 3.37 -4.57 -8.39
C MET A 1 1.95 -4.05 -8.17
N THR A 2 0.95 -4.92 -8.11
CA THR A 2 -0.47 -4.52 -7.97
C THR A 2 -0.77 -4.08 -6.55
N ARG A 3 -1.18 -2.82 -6.35
CA ARG A 3 -1.67 -2.26 -5.07
C ARG A 3 -0.72 -2.47 -3.86
N PRO A 4 0.48 -1.86 -3.85
CA PRO A 4 1.41 -1.94 -2.71
C PRO A 4 0.78 -1.40 -1.40
N ASP A 5 -0.23 -0.55 -1.50
CA ASP A 5 -1.05 -0.02 -0.39
C ASP A 5 -1.86 -1.10 0.37
N ILE A 6 -2.10 -2.26 -0.23
CA ILE A 6 -2.91 -3.34 0.36
C ILE A 6 -2.05 -4.48 0.91
N ALA A 7 -0.88 -4.73 0.32
CA ALA A 7 -0.04 -5.88 0.65
C ALA A 7 0.35 -5.90 2.14
N PHE A 8 0.77 -4.75 2.68
CA PHE A 8 1.08 -4.60 4.11
C PHE A 8 -0.13 -4.90 5.00
N SER A 9 -1.27 -4.28 4.69
CA SER A 9 -2.50 -4.42 5.48
C SER A 9 -3.00 -5.87 5.50
N VAL A 10 -2.95 -6.57 4.37
CA VAL A 10 -3.33 -7.99 4.27
C VAL A 10 -2.34 -8.88 5.01
N ASN A 11 -1.04 -8.66 4.84
CA ASN A 11 0.00 -9.42 5.54
C ASN A 11 -0.13 -9.30 7.06
N LYS A 12 -0.34 -8.07 7.58
CA LYS A 12 -0.52 -7.85 9.01
C LYS A 12 -1.78 -8.53 9.54
N LEU A 13 -2.90 -8.47 8.82
CA LEU A 13 -4.13 -9.18 9.20
C LEU A 13 -3.96 -10.70 9.17
N ALA A 14 -3.15 -11.23 8.24
CA ALA A 14 -2.88 -12.66 8.13
C ALA A 14 -2.23 -13.23 9.41
N GLN A 15 -1.41 -12.43 10.11
CA GLN A 15 -0.76 -12.82 11.36
C GLN A 15 -1.76 -13.15 12.48
N PHE A 16 -2.98 -12.60 12.44
CA PHE A 16 -4.00 -12.76 13.47
C PHE A 16 -5.15 -13.69 13.06
N MET A 17 -5.03 -14.43 11.95
CA MET A 17 -6.11 -15.30 11.45
C MET A 17 -6.48 -16.45 12.39
N GLN A 18 -5.54 -16.94 13.19
CA GLN A 18 -5.80 -18.03 14.13
C GLN A 18 -6.69 -17.63 15.30
N ARG A 19 -6.64 -16.34 15.70
CA ARG A 19 -7.47 -15.80 16.79
C ARG A 19 -7.74 -14.31 16.59
N PRO A 20 -8.62 -13.93 15.65
CA PRO A 20 -8.88 -12.54 15.35
C PRO A 20 -9.66 -11.87 16.49
N ASN A 21 -9.35 -10.60 16.75
CA ASN A 21 -10.11 -9.74 17.66
C ASN A 21 -11.02 -8.78 16.86
N THR A 22 -11.85 -8.01 17.56
CA THR A 22 -12.80 -7.06 16.95
C THR A 22 -12.10 -5.99 16.11
N THR A 23 -10.90 -5.55 16.51
CA THR A 23 -10.06 -4.60 15.78
C THR A 23 -9.61 -5.18 14.44
N HIS A 24 -9.08 -6.40 14.42
CA HIS A 24 -8.64 -7.08 13.21
C HIS A 24 -9.82 -7.33 12.24
N LEU A 25 -10.98 -7.72 12.75
CA LEU A 25 -12.19 -7.90 11.94
C LEU A 25 -12.69 -6.57 11.34
N THR A 26 -12.60 -5.47 12.09
CA THR A 26 -12.99 -4.14 11.60
C THR A 26 -12.04 -3.66 10.49
N ALA A 27 -10.74 -3.85 10.68
CA ALA A 27 -9.73 -3.56 9.67
C ALA A 27 -9.91 -4.42 8.41
N LEU A 28 -10.18 -5.72 8.56
CA LEU A 28 -10.49 -6.62 7.44
C LEU A 28 -11.70 -6.13 6.64
N LYS A 29 -12.81 -5.77 7.31
CA LYS A 29 -13.99 -5.20 6.65
C LYS A 29 -13.67 -3.91 5.88
N ARG A 30 -12.75 -3.08 6.39
CA ARG A 30 -12.29 -1.87 5.70
C ARG A 30 -11.53 -2.22 4.42
N VAL A 31 -10.61 -3.19 4.47
CA VAL A 31 -9.88 -3.68 3.29
C VAL A 31 -10.86 -4.22 2.24
N LEU A 32 -11.84 -5.04 2.64
CA LEU A 32 -12.83 -5.59 1.71
C LEU A 32 -13.71 -4.51 1.06
N ARG A 33 -14.15 -3.49 1.82
CA ARG A 33 -14.89 -2.35 1.26
C ARG A 33 -14.06 -1.55 0.28
N TYR A 34 -12.78 -1.30 0.60
CA TYR A 34 -11.86 -0.62 -0.30
C TYR A 34 -11.68 -1.39 -1.60
N LEU A 35 -11.43 -2.70 -1.54
CA LEU A 35 -11.32 -3.56 -2.72
C LEU A 35 -12.59 -3.51 -3.58
N LYS A 36 -13.77 -3.59 -2.95
CA LYS A 36 -15.06 -3.52 -3.65
C LYS A 36 -15.30 -2.15 -4.30
N GLY A 37 -14.94 -1.06 -3.63
CA GLY A 37 -15.10 0.30 -4.16
C GLY A 37 -14.09 0.67 -5.24
N THR A 38 -12.94 0.00 -5.29
CA THR A 38 -11.84 0.32 -6.21
C THR A 38 -11.66 -0.68 -7.33
N ILE A 39 -12.64 -1.56 -7.59
CA ILE A 39 -12.57 -2.57 -8.65
C ILE A 39 -12.30 -1.98 -10.05
N PHE A 40 -12.73 -0.74 -10.29
CA PHE A 40 -12.52 -0.04 -11.56
C PHE A 40 -11.29 0.88 -11.57
N HIS A 41 -10.58 0.99 -10.45
CA HIS A 41 -9.37 1.81 -10.38
C HIS A 41 -8.18 0.97 -10.83
N GLY A 42 -7.33 1.50 -11.71
CA GLY A 42 -6.12 0.84 -12.16
C GLY A 42 -4.95 1.81 -12.22
N LEU A 43 -3.75 1.27 -12.47
CA LEU A 43 -2.61 2.09 -12.86
C LEU A 43 -2.69 2.34 -14.36
N LEU A 44 -2.65 3.61 -14.75
CA LEU A 44 -2.59 4.02 -16.14
C LEU A 44 -1.12 4.20 -16.52
N LEU A 45 -0.62 3.31 -17.39
CA LEU A 45 0.69 3.46 -17.99
C LEU A 45 0.52 4.02 -19.40
N GLN A 46 1.26 5.09 -19.69
CA GLN A 46 1.25 5.80 -20.96
C GLN A 46 2.64 5.82 -21.56
N LYS A 47 2.72 6.01 -22.88
CA LYS A 47 4.01 6.19 -23.53
C LYS A 47 4.68 7.46 -22.96
N PRO A 48 5.90 7.35 -22.41
CA PRO A 48 6.65 8.50 -21.92
C PRO A 48 6.87 9.49 -23.07
N THR A 49 6.61 10.76 -22.81
CA THR A 49 6.84 11.86 -23.75
C THR A 49 8.21 12.50 -23.54
N THR A 50 8.77 12.32 -22.35
CA THR A 50 10.09 12.80 -21.93
C THR A 50 10.90 11.61 -21.39
N SER A 51 11.99 11.87 -20.67
CA SER A 51 12.79 10.82 -20.03
C SER A 51 13.16 11.27 -18.62
N THR A 52 12.15 11.73 -17.89
CA THR A 52 12.32 12.30 -16.56
C THR A 52 12.01 11.23 -15.52
N LEU A 53 12.95 11.01 -14.60
CA LEU A 53 12.78 10.11 -13.46
C LEU A 53 12.62 10.94 -12.20
N ILE A 54 11.52 10.73 -11.48
CA ILE A 54 11.21 11.41 -10.22
C ILE A 54 11.03 10.35 -9.14
N ALA A 55 11.76 10.47 -8.04
CA ALA A 55 11.63 9.57 -6.89
C ALA A 55 11.24 10.37 -5.64
N TYR A 56 10.25 9.88 -4.93
CA TYR A 56 9.85 10.34 -3.61
C TYR A 56 10.21 9.29 -2.58
N SER A 57 10.66 9.73 -1.41
CA SER A 57 10.92 8.86 -0.26
C SER A 57 10.27 9.49 0.97
N ASP A 58 9.59 8.66 1.74
CA ASP A 58 9.04 9.00 3.04
C ASP A 58 9.52 7.98 4.08
N ALA A 59 9.75 8.43 5.30
CA ALA A 59 10.20 7.57 6.39
C ALA A 59 9.50 7.99 7.69
N GLY A 60 8.69 7.09 8.21
CA GLY A 60 8.01 7.27 9.49
C GLY A 60 8.63 6.39 10.57
N TRP A 61 8.91 7.00 11.72
CA TRP A 61 9.24 6.27 12.96
C TRP A 61 7.99 6.13 13.83
N ALA A 62 7.91 5.07 14.64
CA ALA A 62 6.80 4.77 15.57
C ALA A 62 5.40 4.54 14.94
N GLY A 63 5.30 4.31 13.62
CA GLY A 63 4.03 3.97 12.96
C GLY A 63 3.51 2.56 13.31
N ASN A 64 4.41 1.61 13.56
CA ASN A 64 4.06 0.28 14.07
C ASN A 64 4.12 0.30 15.61
N LYS A 65 2.97 0.40 16.29
CA LYS A 65 2.90 0.36 17.76
C LYS A 65 3.19 -1.02 18.35
N ASP A 66 3.13 -2.07 17.54
CA ASP A 66 3.40 -3.43 18.01
C ASP A 66 4.91 -3.66 18.17
N ASP A 67 5.72 -3.22 17.19
CA ASP A 67 7.15 -3.57 17.14
C ASP A 67 8.10 -2.36 17.00
N TYR A 68 7.57 -1.13 16.95
CA TYR A 68 8.33 0.14 16.77
C TYR A 68 9.27 0.17 15.56
N THR A 69 9.04 -0.70 14.58
CA THR A 69 9.82 -0.72 13.33
C THR A 69 9.60 0.55 12.51
N SER A 70 10.71 1.15 12.07
CA SER A 70 10.70 2.21 11.07
C SER A 70 10.09 1.70 9.77
N THR A 71 9.18 2.49 9.20
CA THR A 71 8.53 2.18 7.92
C THR A 71 9.03 3.20 6.91
N SER A 72 9.73 2.74 5.87
CA SER A 72 10.10 3.59 4.74
C SER A 72 9.21 3.27 3.54
N ALA A 73 8.77 4.31 2.85
CA ALA A 73 8.02 4.22 1.60
C ALA A 73 8.77 4.98 0.52
N HIS A 74 8.75 4.45 -0.70
CA HIS A 74 9.30 5.14 -1.86
C HIS A 74 8.30 5.04 -3.00
N LEU A 75 8.28 6.07 -3.85
CA LEU A 75 7.49 6.12 -5.07
C LEU A 75 8.39 6.62 -6.19
N VAL A 76 8.50 5.86 -7.27
CA VAL A 76 9.30 6.23 -8.44
C VAL A 76 8.40 6.39 -9.65
N TYR A 77 8.44 7.58 -10.23
CA TYR A 77 7.76 7.96 -11.45
C TYR A 77 8.74 8.06 -12.61
N PHE A 78 8.39 7.46 -13.73
CA PHE A 78 9.01 7.72 -15.02
C PHE A 78 8.03 8.51 -15.89
N ASP A 79 8.34 9.78 -16.11
CA ASP A 79 7.41 10.81 -16.56
C ASP A 79 6.14 10.82 -15.70
N SER A 80 4.99 10.49 -16.29
CA SER A 80 3.68 10.39 -15.62
C SER A 80 3.37 8.98 -15.08
N ASN A 81 4.26 8.01 -15.30
CA ASN A 81 4.02 6.61 -14.96
C ASN A 81 4.62 6.25 -13.62
N LEU A 82 3.81 5.76 -12.69
CA LEU A 82 4.32 5.14 -11.46
C LEU A 82 4.91 3.76 -11.79
N ILE A 83 6.21 3.59 -11.58
CA ILE A 83 6.95 2.36 -11.89
C ILE A 83 7.43 1.60 -10.64
N SER A 84 7.53 2.26 -9.48
CA SER A 84 7.89 1.63 -8.21
C SER A 84 7.23 2.29 -7.01
#